data_AF-A0A925SHM8-F1
#
_entry.id   AF-A0A925SHM8-F1
#
_cell.length_a   1.000
_cell.length_b   1.000
_cell.length_c   1.000
_cell.angle_alpha   90.00
_cell.angle_beta   90.00
_cell.angle_gamma   90.00
#
_symmetry.space_group_name_H-M   'P 1'
#
loop_
_entity.id
_entity.type
_entity.pdbx_description
1 polymer ?
#
loop_
_entity_poly.entity_id
_entity_poly.type
_entity_poly.pdbx_seq_one_letter_code
_entity_poly.pdbx_strand_id
1 'polypeptide(L)'
;RLLATRVGPVSVIGSDAAALYGAPLRTFTRLWILCGAHALFIVDRIESDTPLRTTWHWLLNNRDGRLDLDLLRPDQLLARRGDAGLKLRHFGDGALSGPIYAHVHDLYHPLPAQLGEGRPGSGLLLRFTEAAPSLARTVVHGIALDASASVPDWTLAYQERTYTLAAPDARERWSLRSSDDGATFALTESVTRQSYALSRSPAGEWTLTAA
;
A
#
# COMPACT_ATOMS: atom_id res chain seq x y z
N ARG A 1 -2.58 -8.71 19.71
CA ARG A 1 -2.40 -9.69 18.61
C ARG A 1 -2.66 -9.01 17.27
N LEU A 2 -1.80 -9.28 16.31
CA LEU A 2 -1.76 -8.59 15.04
C LEU A 2 -2.64 -9.35 14.04
N LEU A 3 -3.52 -8.62 13.38
CA LEU A 3 -4.76 -9.11 12.79
C LEU A 3 -4.50 -9.93 11.51
N ALA A 4 -5.10 -11.10 11.39
CA ALA A 4 -5.37 -11.72 10.09
C ALA A 4 -6.83 -12.16 10.13
N THR A 5 -7.71 -11.36 9.52
CA THR A 5 -9.15 -11.56 9.63
C THR A 5 -9.85 -11.28 8.31
N ARG A 6 -11.05 -11.82 8.18
CA ARG A 6 -11.95 -11.54 7.07
C ARG A 6 -13.37 -11.38 7.59
N VAL A 7 -14.03 -10.31 7.17
CA VAL A 7 -15.46 -10.08 7.40
C VAL A 7 -16.10 -9.74 6.05
N GLY A 8 -16.89 -10.67 5.53
CA GLY A 8 -17.47 -10.56 4.19
C GLY A 8 -16.41 -10.43 3.08
N PRO A 9 -16.49 -9.41 2.20
CA PRO A 9 -15.53 -9.15 1.13
C PRO A 9 -14.25 -8.44 1.60
N VAL A 10 -14.13 -8.11 2.90
CA VAL A 10 -12.97 -7.37 3.42
C VAL A 10 -12.04 -8.31 4.16
N SER A 11 -10.78 -8.36 3.73
CA SER A 11 -9.70 -9.07 4.38
C SER A 11 -8.65 -8.10 4.88
N VAL A 12 -8.25 -8.24 6.15
CA VAL A 12 -7.23 -7.40 6.75
C VAL A 12 -6.11 -8.26 7.30
N ILE A 13 -4.89 -7.91 6.91
CA ILE A 13 -3.66 -8.37 7.54
C ILE A 13 -3.03 -7.17 8.22
N GLY A 14 -2.62 -7.30 9.47
CA GLY A 14 -1.78 -6.34 10.17
C GLY A 14 -0.38 -6.90 10.35
N SER A 15 0.62 -6.01 10.35
CA SER A 15 1.99 -6.25 10.79
C SER A 15 2.45 -5.13 11.73
N ASP A 16 3.31 -5.43 12.71
CA ASP A 16 4.09 -4.44 13.45
C ASP A 16 5.56 -4.77 13.21
N ALA A 17 6.26 -3.85 12.56
CA ALA A 17 7.65 -4.01 12.15
C ALA A 17 8.62 -3.19 13.01
N ALA A 18 8.17 -2.46 14.04
CA ALA A 18 9.04 -1.55 14.80
C ALA A 18 10.29 -2.26 15.32
N ALA A 19 10.12 -3.43 15.94
CA ALA A 19 11.23 -4.20 16.49
C ALA A 19 12.23 -4.69 15.42
N LEU A 20 11.78 -4.91 14.18
CA LEU A 20 12.65 -5.32 13.07
C LEU A 20 13.57 -4.17 12.63
N TYR A 21 13.07 -2.94 12.66
CA TYR A 21 13.85 -1.75 12.32
C TYR A 21 14.67 -1.21 13.50
N GLY A 22 14.23 -1.48 14.73
CA GLY A 22 14.90 -1.06 15.95
C GLY A 22 14.68 0.41 16.31
N ALA A 23 15.40 0.86 17.35
CA ALA A 23 15.35 2.26 17.78
C ALA A 23 15.75 3.22 16.64
N PRO A 24 15.13 4.41 16.54
CA PRO A 24 14.22 5.04 17.50
C PRO A 24 12.73 4.76 17.26
N LEU A 25 12.38 3.77 16.42
CA LEU A 25 10.98 3.43 16.15
C LEU A 25 10.31 2.80 17.37
N ARG A 26 9.16 3.36 17.75
CA ARG A 26 8.28 2.83 18.80
C ARG A 26 7.23 1.90 18.24
N THR A 27 6.57 2.34 17.17
CA THR A 27 5.54 1.56 16.48
C THR A 27 5.69 1.71 14.98
N PHE A 28 5.50 0.61 14.26
CA PHE A 28 5.36 0.62 12.81
C PHE A 28 4.31 -0.43 12.48
N THR A 29 3.04 -0.02 12.55
CA THR A 29 1.94 -0.84 12.07
C THR A 29 1.77 -0.68 10.57
N ARG A 30 1.73 -1.79 9.83
CA ARG A 30 1.25 -1.85 8.45
C ARG A 30 -0.03 -2.67 8.38
N LEU A 31 -1.05 -2.14 7.73
CA LEU A 31 -2.32 -2.83 7.47
C LEU A 31 -2.46 -3.02 5.97
N TRP A 32 -2.71 -4.25 5.52
CA TRP A 32 -3.16 -4.56 4.16
C TRP A 32 -4.65 -4.84 4.22
N ILE A 33 -5.45 -3.97 3.61
CA ILE A 33 -6.91 -4.01 3.62
C ILE A 33 -7.37 -4.31 2.20
N LEU A 34 -7.57 -5.59 1.89
CA LEU A 34 -8.12 -6.03 0.61
C LEU A 34 -9.65 -5.94 0.69
N CYS A 35 -10.23 -5.17 -0.22
CA CYS A 35 -11.66 -4.88 -0.30
C CYS A 35 -12.20 -5.42 -1.62
N GLY A 36 -13.05 -6.46 -1.55
CA GLY A 36 -13.50 -7.15 -2.76
C GLY A 36 -12.34 -7.87 -3.45
N ALA A 37 -12.29 -7.79 -4.78
CA ALA A 37 -11.27 -8.47 -5.58
C ALA A 37 -10.15 -7.54 -6.10
N HIS A 38 -10.41 -6.23 -6.17
CA HIS A 38 -9.57 -5.31 -6.96
C HIS A 38 -9.03 -4.12 -6.16
N ALA A 39 -9.62 -3.78 -5.01
CA ALA A 39 -9.25 -2.59 -4.24
C ALA A 39 -8.41 -2.97 -3.01
N LEU A 40 -7.21 -2.45 -2.91
CA LEU A 40 -6.30 -2.66 -1.77
C LEU A 40 -5.87 -1.32 -1.19
N PHE A 41 -6.07 -1.14 0.10
CA PHE A 41 -5.44 -0.06 0.87
C PHE A 41 -4.28 -0.63 1.69
N ILE A 42 -3.12 0.01 1.60
CA ILE A 42 -2.01 -0.24 2.52
C ILE A 42 -1.86 0.97 3.42
N VAL A 43 -2.04 0.78 4.72
CA VAL A 43 -1.97 1.84 5.73
C VAL A 43 -0.76 1.63 6.61
N ASP A 44 0.14 2.61 6.63
CA ASP A 44 1.28 2.63 7.53
C ASP A 44 1.06 3.66 8.63
N ARG A 45 1.18 3.22 9.88
CA ARG A 45 1.18 4.07 11.07
C ARG A 45 2.50 3.92 11.80
N ILE A 46 3.26 5.01 11.85
CA ILE A 46 4.65 5.01 12.32
C ILE A 46 4.83 6.07 13.39
N GLU A 47 5.31 5.66 14.57
CA GLU A 47 5.71 6.53 15.68
C GLU A 47 7.17 6.28 16.07
N SER A 48 7.89 7.34 16.41
CA SER A 48 9.32 7.32 16.76
C SER A 48 9.62 8.31 17.88
N ASP A 49 10.66 8.05 18.66
CA ASP A 49 11.14 8.96 19.71
C ASP A 49 11.90 10.17 19.15
N THR A 50 12.39 10.07 17.92
CA THR A 50 13.02 11.18 17.20
C THR A 50 12.41 11.36 15.81
N PRO A 51 12.44 12.58 15.23
CA PRO A 51 11.90 12.80 13.89
C PRO A 51 12.65 11.97 12.83
N LEU A 52 11.92 11.15 12.08
CA LEU A 52 12.44 10.30 11.01
C LEU A 52 11.85 10.70 9.66
N ARG A 53 12.67 10.64 8.61
CA ARG A 53 12.21 10.73 7.21
C ARG A 53 11.97 9.31 6.68
N THR A 54 10.76 9.05 6.21
CA THR A 54 10.36 7.72 5.71
C THR A 54 10.57 7.63 4.20
N THR A 55 10.95 6.44 3.72
CA THR A 55 10.95 6.11 2.29
C THR A 55 10.27 4.78 2.05
N TRP A 56 9.17 4.80 1.30
CA TRP A 56 8.47 3.60 0.88
C TRP A 56 9.08 3.06 -0.40
N HIS A 57 9.43 1.78 -0.37
CA HIS A 57 10.00 1.06 -1.49
C HIS A 57 8.96 0.10 -2.07
N TRP A 58 8.68 0.25 -3.36
CA TRP A 58 7.82 -0.65 -4.13
C TRP A 58 8.66 -1.33 -5.20
N LEU A 59 8.91 -2.63 -5.02
CA LEU A 59 9.66 -3.45 -5.97
C LEU A 59 8.68 -4.15 -6.91
N LEU A 60 8.75 -3.83 -8.19
CA LEU A 60 7.95 -4.48 -9.22
C LEU A 60 8.76 -5.56 -9.94
N ASN A 61 8.11 -6.69 -10.21
CA ASN A 61 8.74 -7.84 -10.85
C ASN A 61 8.78 -7.68 -12.37
N ASN A 62 9.99 -7.46 -12.89
CA ASN A 62 10.32 -7.30 -14.31
C ASN A 62 11.29 -8.39 -14.79
N ARG A 63 11.21 -9.61 -14.24
CA ARG A 63 12.19 -10.68 -14.49
C ARG A 63 12.41 -10.97 -15.99
N ASP A 64 11.33 -10.94 -16.77
CA ASP A 64 11.32 -11.21 -18.21
C ASP A 64 11.45 -9.95 -19.08
N GLY A 65 11.51 -8.75 -18.47
CA GLY A 65 11.56 -7.49 -19.21
C GLY A 65 10.23 -7.09 -19.84
N ARG A 66 9.10 -7.71 -19.43
CA ARG A 66 7.78 -7.49 -20.03
C ARG A 66 6.87 -6.60 -19.17
N LEU A 67 7.41 -5.99 -18.11
CA LEU A 67 6.67 -5.03 -17.30
C LEU A 67 6.60 -3.70 -18.04
N ASP A 68 5.40 -3.28 -18.39
CA ASP A 68 5.10 -1.94 -18.86
C ASP A 68 4.81 -1.04 -17.65
N LEU A 69 5.48 0.11 -17.56
CA LEU A 69 5.48 0.97 -16.38
C LEU A 69 5.37 2.45 -16.77
N ASP A 70 4.25 3.05 -16.42
CA ASP A 70 4.00 4.48 -16.53
C ASP A 70 4.13 5.14 -15.15
N LEU A 71 4.95 6.19 -15.08
CA LEU A 71 5.07 7.02 -13.87
C LEU A 71 4.17 8.24 -13.99
N LEU A 72 3.02 8.18 -13.33
CA LEU A 72 2.02 9.24 -13.28
C LEU A 72 2.35 10.19 -12.13
N ARG A 73 3.38 11.02 -12.34
CA ARG A 73 3.87 11.96 -11.32
C ARG A 73 2.78 12.98 -10.91
N PRO A 74 2.77 13.44 -9.66
CA PRO A 74 3.82 13.26 -8.65
C PRO A 74 3.72 11.99 -7.80
N ASP A 75 2.58 11.33 -7.76
CA ASP A 75 2.20 10.42 -6.67
C ASP A 75 1.66 9.05 -7.13
N GLN A 76 1.64 8.79 -8.43
CA GLN A 76 1.06 7.58 -9.00
C GLN A 76 2.01 6.81 -9.90
N LEU A 77 1.75 5.51 -10.00
CA LEU A 77 2.33 4.63 -11.00
C LEU A 77 1.25 3.71 -11.56
N LEU A 78 1.44 3.30 -12.79
CA LEU A 78 0.65 2.29 -13.48
C LEU A 78 1.62 1.23 -14.01
N ALA A 79 1.41 -0.01 -13.60
CA ALA A 79 2.21 -1.16 -13.99
C ALA A 79 1.33 -2.22 -14.65
N ARG A 80 1.75 -2.73 -15.80
CA ARG A 80 1.00 -3.74 -16.58
C ARG A 80 1.94 -4.87 -16.99
N ARG A 81 1.47 -6.12 -16.87
CA ARG A 81 2.19 -7.29 -17.34
C ARG A 81 1.21 -8.37 -17.78
N GLY A 82 1.18 -8.65 -19.07
CA GLY A 82 0.19 -9.56 -19.65
C GLY A 82 -1.22 -8.96 -19.54
N ASP A 83 -2.15 -9.74 -19.02
CA ASP A 83 -3.54 -9.34 -18.77
C ASP A 83 -3.74 -8.68 -17.41
N ALA A 84 -2.74 -8.63 -16.54
CA ALA A 84 -2.82 -8.02 -15.22
C ALA A 84 -2.27 -6.58 -15.20
N GLY A 85 -2.93 -5.73 -14.44
CA GLY A 85 -2.59 -4.33 -14.25
C GLY A 85 -2.70 -3.90 -12.78
N LEU A 86 -1.87 -2.94 -12.41
CA LEU A 86 -1.82 -2.32 -11.08
C LEU A 86 -1.71 -0.81 -11.24
N LYS A 87 -2.62 -0.05 -10.63
CA LYS A 87 -2.50 1.39 -10.48
C LYS A 87 -2.36 1.71 -9.01
N LEU A 88 -1.26 2.35 -8.62
CA LEU A 88 -0.96 2.71 -7.25
C LEU A 88 -0.90 4.22 -7.12
N ARG A 89 -1.48 4.73 -6.03
CA ARG A 89 -1.34 6.12 -5.58
C ARG A 89 -0.81 6.14 -4.16
N HIS A 90 0.23 6.93 -3.93
CA HIS A 90 0.66 7.31 -2.59
C HIS A 90 -0.12 8.57 -2.17
N PHE A 91 -0.84 8.52 -1.05
CA PHE A 91 -1.60 9.67 -0.56
C PHE A 91 -0.86 10.49 0.52
N GLY A 92 0.42 10.18 0.76
CA GLY A 92 1.30 10.99 1.61
C GLY A 92 1.94 12.14 0.84
N ASP A 93 2.86 12.86 1.49
CA ASP A 93 3.64 13.96 0.92
C ASP A 93 4.93 13.48 0.22
N GLY A 94 5.13 12.17 0.09
CA GLY A 94 6.34 11.59 -0.44
C GLY A 94 6.48 11.77 -1.95
N ALA A 95 7.64 12.27 -2.38
CA ALA A 95 7.94 12.45 -3.79
C ALA A 95 8.30 11.11 -4.47
N LEU A 96 7.68 10.81 -5.61
CA LEU A 96 7.99 9.62 -6.40
C LEU A 96 9.37 9.75 -7.08
N SER A 97 10.21 8.72 -6.96
CA SER A 97 11.46 8.55 -7.71
C SER A 97 11.64 7.12 -8.22
N GLY A 98 12.43 6.97 -9.30
CA GLY A 98 12.64 5.72 -10.02
C GLY A 98 12.18 5.77 -11.49
N PRO A 99 12.14 4.61 -12.18
CA PRO A 99 12.56 3.31 -11.66
C PRO A 99 14.07 3.23 -11.45
N ILE A 100 14.48 2.69 -10.30
CA ILE A 100 15.88 2.30 -10.04
C ILE A 100 15.99 0.82 -10.40
N TYR A 101 16.97 0.45 -11.22
CA TYR A 101 17.20 -0.96 -11.54
C TYR A 101 17.64 -1.72 -10.29
N ALA A 102 16.92 -2.78 -10.01
CA ALA A 102 17.10 -3.67 -8.87
C ALA A 102 17.07 -5.13 -9.36
N HIS A 103 17.17 -6.04 -8.41
CA HIS A 103 17.16 -7.47 -8.64
C HIS A 103 15.90 -8.07 -8.01
N VAL A 104 15.23 -8.96 -8.75
CA VAL A 104 14.25 -9.89 -8.17
C VAL A 104 14.98 -11.20 -7.95
N HIS A 105 14.95 -11.70 -6.72
CA HIS A 105 15.59 -12.94 -6.35
C HIS A 105 14.54 -14.06 -6.29
N ASP A 106 14.86 -15.21 -6.86
CA ASP A 106 14.10 -16.44 -6.60
C ASP A 106 14.56 -17.08 -5.27
N LEU A 107 15.82 -16.82 -4.87
CA LEU A 107 16.38 -17.13 -3.55
C LEU A 107 17.28 -15.97 -3.12
N TYR A 108 17.05 -15.42 -1.93
CA TYR A 108 17.88 -14.33 -1.43
C TYR A 108 19.26 -14.85 -0.99
N HIS A 109 20.33 -14.20 -1.45
CA HIS A 109 21.69 -14.40 -0.97
C HIS A 109 22.35 -13.03 -0.73
N PRO A 110 23.07 -12.82 0.39
CA PRO A 110 23.64 -11.51 0.73
C PRO A 110 24.84 -11.09 -0.13
N LEU A 111 25.57 -12.04 -0.70
CA LEU A 111 26.66 -11.77 -1.66
C LEU A 111 26.12 -11.62 -3.09
N PRO A 112 26.72 -10.76 -3.93
CA PRO A 112 26.34 -10.61 -5.33
C PRO A 112 26.79 -11.79 -6.20
N ALA A 113 26.17 -11.91 -7.38
CA ALA A 113 26.39 -12.93 -8.39
C ALA A 113 26.17 -14.37 -7.89
N GLN A 114 25.11 -14.57 -7.11
CA GLN A 114 24.81 -15.87 -6.49
C GLN A 114 23.63 -16.57 -7.16
N LEU A 115 23.52 -17.88 -6.94
CA LEU A 115 22.43 -18.67 -7.47
C LEU A 115 21.07 -18.12 -6.98
N GLY A 116 20.17 -17.86 -7.92
CA GLY A 116 18.83 -17.30 -7.62
C GLY A 116 18.77 -15.77 -7.65
N GLU A 117 19.89 -15.07 -7.88
CA GLU A 117 19.89 -13.63 -8.17
C GLU A 117 19.43 -13.37 -9.61
N GLY A 118 18.38 -12.55 -9.76
CA GLY A 118 17.93 -12.10 -11.07
C GLY A 118 18.93 -11.16 -11.73
N ARG A 119 18.90 -11.08 -13.07
CA ARG A 119 19.71 -10.12 -13.84
C ARG A 119 19.44 -8.67 -13.40
N PRO A 120 20.41 -7.73 -13.58
CA PRO A 120 20.15 -6.30 -13.40
C PRO A 120 18.89 -5.86 -14.16
N GLY A 121 18.01 -5.10 -13.49
CA GLY A 121 16.74 -4.64 -14.08
C GLY A 121 15.61 -5.68 -14.05
N SER A 122 15.84 -6.88 -13.51
CA SER A 122 14.79 -7.86 -13.20
C SER A 122 13.81 -7.35 -12.14
N GLY A 123 14.22 -6.38 -11.33
CA GLY A 123 13.36 -5.58 -10.48
C GLY A 123 13.37 -4.12 -10.89
N LEU A 124 12.19 -3.49 -10.88
CA LEU A 124 12.07 -2.03 -10.97
C LEU A 124 11.66 -1.51 -9.59
N LEU A 125 12.54 -0.74 -8.95
CA LEU A 125 12.33 -0.19 -7.63
C LEU A 125 11.83 1.25 -7.72
N LEU A 126 10.67 1.50 -7.12
CA LEU A 126 10.05 2.82 -7.01
C LEU A 126 10.08 3.26 -5.57
N ARG A 127 10.31 4.56 -5.36
CA ARG A 127 10.44 5.16 -4.03
C ARG A 127 9.48 6.32 -3.88
N PHE A 128 8.78 6.38 -2.76
CA PHE A 128 8.16 7.60 -2.26
C PHE A 128 8.93 8.06 -1.04
N THR A 129 9.49 9.27 -1.04
CA THR A 129 10.30 9.79 0.08
C THR A 129 9.67 11.07 0.62
N GLU A 130 9.36 11.08 1.91
CA GLU A 130 8.82 12.26 2.61
C GLU A 130 9.78 13.46 2.49
N ALA A 131 9.22 14.67 2.36
CA ALA A 131 10.01 15.89 2.27
C ALA A 131 10.68 16.22 3.62
N ALA A 132 9.96 16.04 4.73
CA ALA A 132 10.39 16.40 6.06
C ALA A 132 10.37 15.21 7.04
N PRO A 133 11.26 15.18 8.04
CA PRO A 133 11.16 14.18 9.10
C PRO A 133 9.99 14.47 10.05
N SER A 134 9.36 13.42 10.58
CA SER A 134 8.25 13.52 11.54
C SER A 134 8.40 12.54 12.71
N LEU A 135 7.76 12.85 13.84
CA LEU A 135 7.62 11.97 15.02
C LEU A 135 6.51 10.94 14.85
N ALA A 136 5.45 11.28 14.12
CA ALA A 136 4.30 10.43 13.88
C ALA A 136 3.75 10.63 12.46
N ARG A 137 3.27 9.56 11.85
CA ARG A 137 2.55 9.64 10.57
C ARG A 137 1.56 8.50 10.41
N THR A 138 0.52 8.78 9.62
CA THR A 138 -0.36 7.77 9.03
C THR A 138 -0.38 8.02 7.53
N VAL A 139 0.05 7.03 6.74
CA VAL A 139 0.13 7.13 5.28
C VAL A 139 -0.69 6.03 4.66
N VAL A 140 -1.45 6.37 3.62
CA VAL A 140 -2.24 5.40 2.86
C VAL A 140 -1.70 5.31 1.44
N HIS A 141 -1.53 4.09 0.97
CA HIS A 141 -1.36 3.76 -0.44
C HIS A 141 -2.63 3.10 -0.93
N GLY A 142 -3.24 3.67 -1.97
CA GLY A 142 -4.34 3.06 -2.69
C GLY A 142 -3.80 2.26 -3.86
N ILE A 143 -4.26 1.02 -4.02
CA ILE A 143 -3.86 0.13 -5.11
C ILE A 143 -5.12 -0.46 -5.74
N ALA A 144 -5.31 -0.19 -7.02
CA ALA A 144 -6.27 -0.89 -7.86
C ALA A 144 -5.55 -2.01 -8.62
N LEU A 145 -6.12 -3.21 -8.59
CA LEU A 145 -5.64 -4.41 -9.27
C LEU A 145 -6.74 -4.85 -10.22
N ASP A 146 -6.47 -4.90 -11.52
CA ASP A 146 -7.50 -5.23 -12.51
C ASP A 146 -6.86 -5.74 -13.80
N ALA A 147 -7.67 -6.01 -14.81
CA ALA A 147 -7.20 -6.25 -16.16
C ALA A 147 -6.33 -5.09 -16.65
N SER A 148 -5.27 -5.40 -17.38
CA SER A 148 -4.32 -4.45 -17.97
C SER A 148 -5.01 -3.34 -18.78
N ALA A 149 -6.13 -3.67 -19.46
CA ALA A 149 -6.94 -2.74 -20.23
C ALA A 149 -7.82 -1.81 -19.37
N SER A 150 -8.26 -2.26 -18.19
CA SER A 150 -9.23 -1.54 -17.34
C SER A 150 -8.57 -0.72 -16.23
N VAL A 151 -7.42 -1.18 -15.74
CA VAL A 151 -6.72 -0.54 -14.61
C VAL A 151 -6.34 0.94 -14.84
N PRO A 152 -6.01 1.42 -16.06
CA PRO A 152 -5.67 2.83 -16.26
C PRO A 152 -6.82 3.78 -15.88
N ASP A 153 -8.07 3.33 -16.07
CA ASP A 153 -9.28 4.13 -15.88
C ASP A 153 -9.81 4.09 -14.44
N TRP A 154 -9.16 3.33 -13.55
CA TRP A 154 -9.48 3.38 -12.13
C TRP A 154 -9.21 4.76 -11.55
N THR A 155 -10.17 5.24 -10.74
CA THR A 155 -10.03 6.50 -10.02
C THR A 155 -9.51 6.26 -8.61
N LEU A 156 -8.36 6.86 -8.31
CA LEU A 156 -7.73 6.86 -6.99
C LEU A 156 -7.74 8.29 -6.45
N ALA A 157 -8.65 8.59 -5.53
CA ALA A 157 -8.91 9.94 -5.05
C ALA A 157 -8.74 10.08 -3.54
N TYR A 158 -8.43 11.29 -3.10
CA TYR A 158 -8.39 11.66 -1.68
C TYR A 158 -9.11 12.99 -1.49
N GLN A 159 -10.07 13.01 -0.57
CA GLN A 159 -10.78 14.22 -0.16
C GLN A 159 -11.19 14.07 1.30
N GLU A 160 -10.95 15.11 2.11
CA GLU A 160 -11.46 15.19 3.49
C GLU A 160 -11.21 13.91 4.32
N ARG A 161 -9.95 13.45 4.37
CA ARG A 161 -9.52 12.22 5.07
C ARG A 161 -10.11 10.91 4.54
N THR A 162 -10.72 10.94 3.35
CA THR A 162 -11.35 9.79 2.71
C THR A 162 -10.57 9.42 1.45
N TYR A 163 -10.00 8.22 1.45
CA TYR A 163 -9.31 7.62 0.32
C TYR A 163 -10.30 6.78 -0.47
N THR A 164 -10.43 6.98 -1.77
CA THR A 164 -11.40 6.29 -2.61
C THR A 164 -10.73 5.58 -3.78
N LEU A 165 -11.10 4.31 -3.99
CA LEU A 165 -10.75 3.51 -5.16
C LEU A 165 -12.06 3.16 -5.88
N ALA A 166 -12.21 3.58 -7.13
CA ALA A 166 -13.42 3.33 -7.92
C ALA A 166 -13.09 2.74 -9.29
N ALA A 167 -13.79 1.65 -9.62
CA ALA A 167 -13.71 1.03 -10.94
C ALA A 167 -14.39 1.90 -12.02
N PRO A 168 -13.91 1.85 -13.28
CA PRO A 168 -14.41 2.71 -14.36
C PRO A 168 -15.87 2.46 -14.77
N ASP A 169 -16.38 1.26 -14.55
CA ASP A 169 -17.76 0.83 -14.83
C ASP A 169 -18.69 0.96 -13.62
N ALA A 170 -18.21 1.58 -12.53
CA ALA A 170 -18.90 1.70 -11.26
C ALA A 170 -19.33 0.36 -10.64
N ARG A 171 -18.70 -0.78 -11.02
CA ARG A 171 -19.02 -2.09 -10.43
C ARG A 171 -18.61 -2.21 -8.97
N GLU A 172 -17.62 -1.41 -8.55
CA GLU A 172 -17.19 -1.32 -7.16
C GLU A 172 -16.64 0.08 -6.86
N ARG A 173 -16.91 0.55 -5.65
CA ARG A 173 -16.37 1.81 -5.14
C ARG A 173 -16.12 1.70 -3.65
N TRP A 174 -14.85 1.66 -3.29
CA TRP A 174 -14.39 1.53 -1.91
C TRP A 174 -13.85 2.85 -1.39
N SER A 175 -14.32 3.25 -0.21
CA SER A 175 -13.84 4.44 0.49
C SER A 175 -13.34 4.07 1.88
N LEU A 176 -12.11 4.43 2.20
CA LEU A 176 -11.49 4.31 3.51
C LEU A 176 -11.40 5.71 4.13
N ARG A 177 -12.08 5.95 5.25
CA ARG A 177 -12.03 7.20 5.99
C ARG A 177 -11.24 7.02 7.29
N SER A 178 -10.21 7.82 7.49
CA SER A 178 -9.37 7.79 8.70
C SER A 178 -9.88 8.75 9.76
N SER A 179 -9.94 8.29 11.02
CA SER A 179 -10.05 9.16 12.19
C SER A 179 -8.79 10.04 12.34
N ASP A 180 -8.89 11.13 13.12
CA ASP A 180 -7.80 12.09 13.35
C ASP A 180 -6.56 11.46 13.99
N ASP A 181 -6.76 10.55 14.94
CA ASP A 181 -5.72 9.83 15.67
C ASP A 181 -5.12 8.63 14.91
N GLY A 182 -5.69 8.29 13.74
CA GLY A 182 -5.32 7.13 12.95
C GLY A 182 -5.55 5.79 13.66
N ALA A 183 -6.39 5.77 14.70
CA ALA A 183 -6.73 4.56 15.46
C ALA A 183 -8.00 3.86 14.92
N THR A 184 -8.79 4.55 14.09
CA THR A 184 -10.02 4.01 13.51
C THR A 184 -10.08 4.32 12.02
N PHE A 185 -10.51 3.33 11.24
CA PHE A 185 -10.84 3.48 9.83
C PHE A 185 -12.25 2.98 9.57
N ALA A 186 -13.07 3.80 8.95
CA ALA A 186 -14.36 3.39 8.40
C ALA A 186 -14.17 3.04 6.93
N LEU A 187 -14.62 1.85 6.53
CA LEU A 187 -14.55 1.36 5.17
C LEU A 187 -15.97 1.17 4.63
N THR A 188 -16.25 1.73 3.46
CA THR A 188 -17.58 1.62 2.83
C THR A 188 -17.45 1.18 1.38
N GLU A 189 -18.28 0.24 0.98
CA GLU A 189 -18.52 -0.12 -0.42
C GLU A 189 -19.83 0.54 -0.87
N SER A 190 -19.74 1.49 -1.80
CA SER A 190 -20.88 2.35 -2.11
C SER A 190 -21.94 1.69 -3.00
N VAL A 191 -21.60 0.64 -3.75
CA VAL A 191 -22.52 -0.03 -4.69
C VAL A 191 -23.50 -0.92 -3.94
N THR A 192 -22.99 -1.75 -3.05
CA THR A 192 -23.70 -2.69 -2.16
C THR A 192 -24.11 -2.06 -0.84
N ARG A 193 -23.60 -0.85 -0.54
CA ARG A 193 -23.86 -0.08 0.69
C ARG A 193 -23.40 -0.79 1.97
N GLN A 194 -22.40 -1.67 1.84
CA GLN A 194 -21.81 -2.36 2.98
C GLN A 194 -20.79 -1.45 3.68
N SER A 195 -20.75 -1.53 5.01
CA SER A 195 -19.80 -0.78 5.83
C SER A 195 -19.07 -1.67 6.82
N TYR A 196 -17.84 -1.31 7.10
CA TYR A 196 -16.94 -2.01 8.00
C TYR A 196 -16.16 -0.99 8.83
N ALA A 197 -15.76 -1.39 10.03
CA ALA A 197 -14.92 -0.60 10.90
C ALA A 197 -13.67 -1.40 11.25
N LEU A 198 -12.51 -0.76 11.11
CA LEU A 198 -11.23 -1.24 11.60
C LEU A 198 -10.81 -0.34 12.75
N SER A 199 -10.72 -0.86 13.97
CA SER A 199 -10.36 -0.06 15.15
C SER A 199 -9.22 -0.69 15.93
N ARG A 200 -8.42 0.16 16.58
CA ARG A 200 -7.33 -0.24 17.46
C ARG A 200 -7.74 -0.08 18.91
N SER A 201 -7.66 -1.15 19.68
CA SER A 201 -7.88 -1.11 21.13
C SER A 201 -6.74 -0.35 21.83
N PRO A 202 -6.95 0.12 23.08
CA PRO A 202 -5.88 0.72 23.89
C PRO A 202 -4.71 -0.24 24.14
N ALA A 203 -4.97 -1.56 24.14
CA ALA A 203 -3.94 -2.60 24.23
C ALA A 203 -3.16 -2.78 22.91
N GLY A 204 -3.51 -2.03 21.86
CA GLY A 204 -2.85 -2.02 20.57
C GLY A 204 -3.33 -3.09 19.58
N GLU A 205 -4.43 -3.76 19.90
CA GLU A 205 -5.00 -4.82 19.05
C GLU A 205 -5.94 -4.24 18.00
N TRP A 206 -5.83 -4.70 16.76
CA TRP A 206 -6.72 -4.29 15.69
C TRP A 206 -7.88 -5.26 15.55
N THR A 207 -9.09 -4.75 15.34
CA THR A 207 -10.30 -5.54 15.10
C THR A 207 -11.05 -5.03 13.87
N LEU A 208 -11.56 -5.96 13.06
CA LEU A 208 -12.44 -5.68 11.94
C LEU A 208 -13.86 -6.13 12.29
N THR A 209 -14.84 -5.25 12.12
CA THR A 209 -16.27 -5.56 12.32
C THR A 209 -17.09 -5.06 11.13
N ALA A 210 -18.18 -5.76 10.82
CA ALA A 210 -19.23 -5.17 9.98
C ALA A 210 -19.95 -4.09 10.79
N ALA A 211 -20.30 -2.98 10.13
CA ALA A 211 -21.02 -1.85 10.72
C ALA A 211 -22.50 -1.85 10.29
#